data_AF-B1B4K1-F1
#
_entry.id   AF-B1B4K1-F1
#
_cell.length_a   1.000
_cell.length_b   1.000
_cell.length_c   1.000
_cell.angle_alpha   90.00
_cell.angle_beta   90.00
_cell.angle_gamma   90.00
#
_symmetry.space_group_name_H-M   'P 1'
#
loop_
_entity.id
_entity.type
_entity.pdbx_description
1 polymer ?
#
loop_
_entity_poly.entity_id
_entity_poly.type
_entity_poly.pdbx_seq_one_letter_code
_entity_poly.pdbx_strand_id
1 'polypeptide(L)'
;MFNKKYVVIIWGGVLSLLCSLPLSIQGGFDDSLVYYEQAIYIWNNGLLEGLSSIYHQTNKFEIGMGLFFYLQGFLGEGRFVFILLNLFLVNFLAVLIYLKINDEVRISPSLLCVTLMLMSYYVFSNNIYVWRSIICLYFLVLMIYSKTKYKKIIFIGLGLLFHYTFILFLCVYYFCRVNKIGKFKFVIVSIIISFIISNFLYWMSYASLFVSGGELSLFMSQDNEALKRLIISGTFLFLLLMINLESETNNWVLYKLSLFFCILSIFLCDNWQLSWRVFVPAAILGTAIILSNIKKKDSVVLLGITLSIIPTFRLIFNLLILGHP
;
A
#
# COMPACT_ATOMS: atom_id res chain seq x y z
N MET A 1 4.65 33.39 -8.56
CA MET A 1 5.66 32.31 -8.49
C MET A 1 5.02 31.12 -7.76
N PHE A 2 4.66 30.03 -8.45
CA PHE A 2 3.99 28.91 -7.80
C PHE A 2 4.92 28.26 -6.77
N ASN A 3 4.42 28.04 -5.56
CA ASN A 3 5.19 27.32 -4.53
C ASN A 3 5.45 25.88 -5.04
N LYS A 4 6.72 25.48 -5.09
CA LYS A 4 7.20 24.21 -5.68
C LYS A 4 6.41 23.00 -5.17
N LYS A 5 5.97 23.01 -3.91
CA LYS A 5 5.16 21.92 -3.34
C LYS A 5 3.81 21.75 -4.05
N TYR A 6 3.15 22.84 -4.43
CA TYR A 6 1.89 22.78 -5.17
C TYR A 6 2.08 22.23 -6.58
N VAL A 7 3.17 22.61 -7.25
CA VAL A 7 3.50 22.05 -8.58
C VAL A 7 3.69 20.53 -8.50
N VAL A 8 4.38 20.06 -7.45
CA VAL A 8 4.57 18.62 -7.22
C VAL A 8 3.26 17.91 -6.89
N ILE A 9 2.36 18.53 -6.10
CA ILE A 9 1.04 17.98 -5.81
C ILE A 9 0.20 17.85 -7.08
N ILE A 10 0.16 18.90 -7.91
CA ILE A 10 -0.58 18.90 -9.18
C ILE A 10 -0.02 17.82 -10.11
N TRP A 11 1.30 17.75 -10.26
CA TRP A 11 1.95 16.71 -11.05
C TRP A 11 1.63 15.30 -10.53
N GLY A 12 1.68 15.10 -9.21
CA GLY A 12 1.29 13.84 -8.60
C GLY A 12 -0.16 13.46 -8.86
N GLY A 13 -1.09 14.43 -8.86
CA GLY A 13 -2.48 14.21 -9.23
C GLY A 13 -2.63 13.80 -10.70
N VAL A 14 -2.03 14.55 -11.62
CA VAL A 14 -2.05 14.24 -13.07
C VAL A 14 -1.47 12.85 -13.32
N LEU A 15 -0.31 12.55 -12.74
CA LEU A 15 0.34 11.25 -12.92
C LEU A 15 -0.48 10.11 -12.28
N SER A 16 -1.09 10.32 -11.11
CA SER A 16 -1.99 9.33 -10.50
C SER A 16 -3.16 8.99 -11.42
N LEU A 17 -3.73 9.99 -12.10
CA LEU A 17 -4.81 9.78 -13.06
C LEU A 17 -4.31 8.98 -14.28
N LEU A 18 -3.17 9.37 -14.86
CA LEU A 18 -2.57 8.67 -15.99
C LEU A 18 -2.24 7.20 -15.67
N CYS A 19 -1.68 6.93 -14.49
CA CYS A 19 -1.40 5.57 -14.01
C CYS A 19 -2.67 4.73 -13.82
N SER A 20 -3.82 5.36 -13.59
CA SER A 20 -5.09 4.68 -13.34
C SER A 20 -5.84 4.33 -14.62
N LEU A 21 -5.60 5.04 -15.72
CA LEU A 21 -6.31 4.86 -17.00
C LEU A 21 -6.18 3.45 -17.60
N PRO A 22 -4.96 2.86 -17.76
CA PRO A 22 -4.81 1.55 -18.39
C PRO A 22 -5.65 0.47 -17.72
N LEU A 23 -5.71 0.49 -16.39
CA LEU A 23 -6.40 -0.49 -15.57
C LEU A 23 -7.92 -0.28 -15.58
N SER A 24 -8.34 0.99 -15.60
CA SER A 24 -9.75 1.35 -15.64
C SER A 24 -10.39 0.97 -16.98
N ILE A 25 -9.65 1.13 -18.08
CA ILE A 25 -10.08 0.72 -19.43
C ILE A 25 -10.30 -0.80 -19.50
N GLN A 26 -9.46 -1.59 -18.85
CA GLN A 26 -9.57 -3.05 -18.83
C GLN A 26 -10.72 -3.58 -17.95
N GLY A 27 -11.45 -2.72 -17.23
CA GLY A 27 -12.58 -3.14 -16.42
C GLY A 27 -12.22 -3.74 -15.06
N GLY A 28 -10.96 -3.64 -14.63
CA GLY A 28 -10.49 -4.01 -13.30
C GLY A 28 -10.00 -5.45 -13.15
N PHE A 29 -9.77 -5.83 -11.90
CA PHE A 29 -9.32 -7.16 -11.43
C PHE A 29 -10.31 -7.71 -10.41
N ASP A 30 -10.26 -8.99 -10.10
CA ASP A 30 -11.22 -9.69 -9.21
C ASP A 30 -11.50 -8.93 -7.90
N ASP A 31 -10.46 -8.49 -7.18
CA ASP A 31 -10.64 -7.72 -5.93
C ASP A 31 -11.40 -6.39 -6.16
N SER A 32 -11.18 -5.71 -7.29
CA SER A 32 -11.89 -4.47 -7.64
C SER A 32 -13.34 -4.70 -8.06
N LEU A 33 -13.65 -5.86 -8.63
CA LEU A 33 -15.01 -6.25 -9.01
C LEU A 33 -15.86 -6.50 -7.77
N VAL A 34 -15.29 -7.17 -6.74
CA VAL A 34 -15.96 -7.35 -5.44
C VAL A 34 -16.33 -6.01 -4.81
N TYR A 35 -15.44 -5.01 -4.84
CA TYR A 35 -15.78 -3.68 -4.33
C TYR A 35 -16.81 -2.96 -5.19
N TYR A 36 -16.78 -3.16 -6.51
CA TYR A 36 -17.76 -2.57 -7.40
C TYR A 36 -19.16 -3.15 -7.15
N GLU A 37 -19.28 -4.45 -6.88
CA GLU A 37 -20.54 -5.08 -6.48
C GLU A 37 -21.06 -4.53 -5.15
N GLN A 38 -20.18 -4.35 -4.16
CA GLN A 38 -20.53 -3.69 -2.90
C GLN A 38 -21.00 -2.25 -3.13
N ALA A 39 -20.35 -1.51 -4.02
CA ALA A 39 -20.74 -0.16 -4.37
C ALA A 39 -22.12 -0.11 -5.03
N ILE A 40 -22.40 -1.01 -6.00
CA ILE A 40 -23.73 -1.16 -6.61
C ILE A 40 -24.80 -1.40 -5.54
N TYR A 41 -24.51 -2.27 -4.57
CA TYR A 41 -25.45 -2.57 -3.50
C TYR A 41 -25.78 -1.33 -2.66
N ILE A 42 -24.78 -0.49 -2.39
CA ILE A 42 -24.94 0.77 -1.66
C ILE A 42 -25.68 1.82 -2.51
N TRP A 43 -25.41 1.90 -3.81
CA TRP A 43 -26.10 2.85 -4.70
C TRP A 43 -27.58 2.52 -4.85
N ASN A 44 -27.91 1.23 -4.96
CA ASN A 44 -29.29 0.77 -5.15
C ASN A 44 -30.15 0.86 -3.87
N ASN A 45 -29.56 0.63 -2.70
CA ASN A 45 -30.30 0.53 -1.43
C ASN A 45 -30.02 1.70 -0.47
N GLY A 46 -29.15 2.63 -0.85
CA GLY A 46 -28.67 3.70 0.04
C GLY A 46 -27.66 3.21 1.09
N LEU A 47 -27.10 4.18 1.83
CA LEU A 47 -25.95 3.93 2.70
C LEU A 47 -26.23 2.95 3.85
N LEU A 48 -27.35 3.12 4.57
CA LEU A 48 -27.64 2.32 5.78
C LEU A 48 -27.96 0.86 5.43
N GLU A 49 -28.89 0.64 4.50
CA GLU A 49 -29.30 -0.70 4.08
C GLU A 49 -28.17 -1.40 3.31
N GLY A 50 -27.44 -0.66 2.48
CA GLY A 50 -26.26 -1.16 1.79
C GLY A 50 -25.18 -1.65 2.76
N LEU A 51 -24.84 -0.85 3.77
CA LEU A 51 -23.87 -1.24 4.81
C LEU A 51 -24.34 -2.45 5.63
N SER A 52 -25.61 -2.50 6.01
CA SER A 52 -26.18 -3.62 6.75
C SER A 52 -26.09 -4.92 5.94
N SER A 53 -26.46 -4.88 4.66
CA SER A 53 -26.39 -6.05 3.78
C SER A 53 -24.95 -6.53 3.59
N ILE A 54 -24.01 -5.62 3.31
CA ILE A 54 -22.59 -5.96 3.16
C ILE A 54 -22.04 -6.58 4.44
N TYR A 55 -22.40 -6.03 5.60
CA TYR A 55 -22.00 -6.59 6.89
C TYR A 55 -22.56 -8.00 7.09
N HIS A 56 -23.84 -8.25 6.78
CA HIS A 56 -24.44 -9.58 6.89
C HIS A 56 -23.82 -10.60 5.93
N GLN A 57 -23.40 -10.17 4.74
CA GLN A 57 -22.79 -11.05 3.74
C GLN A 57 -21.30 -11.34 4.03
N THR A 58 -20.57 -10.35 4.53
CA THR A 58 -19.10 -10.43 4.65
C THR A 58 -18.60 -10.58 6.08
N ASN A 59 -19.44 -10.32 7.08
CA ASN A 59 -19.06 -10.11 8.49
C ASN A 59 -17.97 -9.06 8.68
N LYS A 60 -17.80 -8.13 7.72
CA LYS A 60 -16.81 -7.05 7.78
C LYS A 60 -17.50 -5.72 7.99
N PHE A 61 -17.03 -4.97 8.98
CA PHE A 61 -17.58 -3.67 9.32
C PHE A 61 -16.65 -2.55 8.82
N GLU A 62 -16.96 -2.01 7.65
CA GLU A 62 -16.10 -1.05 6.93
C GLU A 62 -16.89 0.20 6.52
N ILE A 63 -17.44 0.91 7.52
CA ILE A 63 -18.28 2.09 7.29
C ILE A 63 -17.58 3.14 6.42
N GLY A 64 -16.28 3.35 6.62
CA GLY A 64 -15.51 4.34 5.86
C GLY A 64 -15.49 4.04 4.36
N MET A 65 -15.34 2.76 3.99
CA MET A 65 -15.41 2.33 2.59
C MET A 65 -16.82 2.46 2.03
N GLY A 66 -17.85 2.07 2.79
CA GLY A 66 -19.23 2.19 2.31
C GLY A 66 -19.68 3.64 2.14
N LEU A 67 -19.28 4.55 3.05
CA LEU A 67 -19.51 5.98 2.88
C LEU A 67 -18.77 6.52 1.64
N PHE A 68 -17.55 6.07 1.41
CA PHE A 68 -16.79 6.45 0.22
C PHE A 68 -17.49 5.99 -1.07
N PHE A 69 -17.96 4.74 -1.14
CA PHE A 69 -18.72 4.24 -2.29
C PHE A 69 -20.02 5.02 -2.47
N TYR A 70 -20.77 5.28 -1.40
CA TYR A 70 -21.99 6.09 -1.46
C TYR A 70 -21.74 7.46 -2.11
N LEU A 71 -20.67 8.15 -1.69
CA LEU A 71 -20.29 9.45 -2.27
C LEU A 71 -19.86 9.34 -3.73
N GLN A 72 -19.22 8.24 -4.13
CA GLN A 72 -18.85 8.01 -5.52
C GLN A 72 -20.06 7.86 -6.44
N GLY A 73 -21.19 7.36 -5.94
CA GLY A 73 -22.43 7.21 -6.72
C GLY A 73 -22.91 8.53 -7.34
N PHE A 74 -22.68 9.67 -6.65
CA PHE A 74 -23.00 11.00 -7.17
C PHE A 74 -22.11 11.45 -8.33
N LEU A 75 -20.91 10.85 -8.49
CA LEU A 75 -19.98 11.16 -9.58
C LEU A 75 -20.19 10.26 -10.80
N GLY A 76 -20.70 9.05 -10.59
CA GLY A 76 -21.06 8.11 -11.63
C GLY A 76 -20.98 6.66 -11.17
N GLU A 77 -21.95 5.86 -11.60
CA GLU A 77 -22.12 4.45 -11.22
C GLU A 77 -21.44 3.48 -12.19
N GLY A 78 -20.86 3.98 -13.28
CA GLY A 78 -20.21 3.12 -14.29
C GLY A 78 -18.92 2.49 -13.76
N ARG A 79 -18.71 1.20 -14.06
CA ARG A 79 -17.51 0.42 -13.68
C ARG A 79 -16.19 1.15 -13.95
N PHE A 80 -16.06 1.73 -15.14
CA PHE A 80 -14.88 2.51 -15.52
C PHE A 80 -14.63 3.67 -14.54
N VAL A 81 -15.66 4.47 -14.25
CA VAL A 81 -15.58 5.63 -13.35
C VAL A 81 -15.24 5.19 -11.94
N PHE A 82 -15.88 4.13 -11.45
CA PHE A 82 -15.60 3.54 -10.14
C PHE A 82 -14.12 3.16 -9.99
N ILE A 83 -13.59 2.37 -10.93
CA ILE A 83 -12.20 1.90 -10.87
C ILE A 83 -11.23 3.08 -11.00
N LEU A 84 -11.51 4.01 -11.91
CA LEU A 84 -10.68 5.19 -12.13
C LEU A 84 -10.55 6.03 -10.86
N LEU A 85 -11.67 6.32 -10.18
CA LEU A 85 -11.68 7.12 -8.97
C LEU A 85 -10.94 6.44 -7.82
N ASN A 86 -11.12 5.13 -7.64
CA ASN A 86 -10.45 4.38 -6.60
C ASN A 86 -8.94 4.27 -6.85
N LEU A 87 -8.52 3.92 -8.06
CA LEU A 87 -7.11 3.86 -8.43
C LEU A 87 -6.43 5.23 -8.36
N PHE A 88 -7.12 6.28 -8.80
CA PHE A 88 -6.65 7.65 -8.66
C PHE A 88 -6.42 7.98 -7.19
N LEU A 89 -7.40 7.68 -6.32
CA LEU A 89 -7.29 7.94 -4.88
C LEU A 89 -6.06 7.24 -4.30
N VAL A 90 -5.91 5.93 -4.49
CA VAL A 90 -4.82 5.17 -3.83
C VAL A 90 -3.44 5.59 -4.34
N ASN A 91 -3.31 5.87 -5.64
CA ASN A 91 -2.08 6.41 -6.21
C ASN A 91 -1.78 7.80 -5.65
N PHE A 92 -2.79 8.67 -5.56
CA PHE A 92 -2.61 10.00 -5.01
C PHE A 92 -2.27 9.97 -3.52
N LEU A 93 -2.87 9.06 -2.74
CA LEU A 93 -2.50 8.83 -1.34
C LEU A 93 -1.03 8.41 -1.19
N ALA A 94 -0.49 7.57 -2.09
CA ALA A 94 0.92 7.23 -2.08
C ALA A 94 1.81 8.47 -2.29
N VAL A 95 1.41 9.40 -3.18
CA VAL A 95 2.09 10.70 -3.34
C VAL A 95 1.99 11.54 -2.06
N LEU A 96 0.82 11.61 -1.43
CA LEU A 96 0.63 12.36 -0.19
C LEU A 96 1.45 11.79 0.98
N ILE A 97 1.60 10.46 1.06
CA ILE A 97 2.51 9.79 2.01
C ILE A 97 3.95 10.26 1.77
N TYR A 98 4.42 10.21 0.51
CA TYR A 98 5.75 10.70 0.16
C TYR A 98 5.96 12.16 0.57
N LEU A 99 5.03 13.05 0.22
CA LEU A 99 5.14 14.47 0.56
C LEU A 99 5.16 14.68 2.07
N LYS A 100 4.39 13.88 2.82
CA LYS A 100 4.34 14.00 4.27
C LYS A 100 5.64 13.55 4.94
N ILE A 101 6.26 12.49 4.44
CA ILE A 101 7.59 12.03 4.91
C ILE A 101 8.67 13.05 4.51
N ASN A 102 8.58 13.61 3.30
CA ASN A 102 9.55 14.57 2.77
C ASN A 102 9.55 15.91 3.53
N ASP A 103 8.40 16.34 4.07
CA ASP A 103 8.29 17.57 4.88
C ASP A 103 9.25 17.60 6.08
N GLU A 104 9.66 16.43 6.58
CA GLU A 104 10.58 16.32 7.73
C GLU A 104 12.06 16.37 7.32
N VAL A 105 12.40 16.02 6.07
CA VAL A 105 13.80 15.88 5.60
C VAL A 105 14.38 17.23 5.14
N ARG A 106 13.61 18.32 5.16
CA ARG A 106 13.99 19.69 4.71
C ARG A 106 14.45 19.79 3.25
N ILE A 107 14.35 18.71 2.46
CA ILE A 107 14.67 18.69 1.03
C ILE A 107 13.41 19.11 0.25
N SER A 108 13.57 19.96 -0.77
CA SER A 108 12.44 20.32 -1.62
C SER A 108 11.94 19.11 -2.40
N PRO A 109 10.64 18.79 -2.38
CA PRO A 109 10.11 17.66 -3.14
C PRO A 109 10.35 17.87 -4.64
N SER A 110 10.62 16.78 -5.35
CA SER A 110 10.96 16.80 -6.77
C SER A 110 9.91 16.08 -7.62
N LEU A 111 9.63 16.61 -8.81
CA LEU A 111 8.77 15.98 -9.80
C LEU A 111 9.30 14.59 -10.18
N LEU A 112 10.62 14.45 -10.32
CA LEU A 112 11.27 13.18 -10.62
C LEU A 112 11.00 12.15 -9.52
N CYS A 113 11.05 12.54 -8.24
CA CYS A 113 10.77 11.63 -7.13
C CYS A 113 9.32 11.17 -7.15
N VAL A 114 8.36 12.05 -7.43
CA VAL A 114 6.95 11.64 -7.57
C VAL A 114 6.75 10.70 -8.76
N THR A 115 7.43 10.97 -9.88
CA THR A 115 7.39 10.06 -11.04
C THR A 115 7.97 8.69 -10.70
N LEU A 116 9.13 8.65 -10.06
CA LEU A 116 9.75 7.39 -9.63
C LEU A 116 8.90 6.64 -8.61
N MET A 117 8.27 7.36 -7.67
CA MET A 117 7.37 6.77 -6.68
C MET A 117 6.22 6.04 -7.36
N LEU A 118 5.49 6.71 -8.25
CA LEU A 118 4.31 6.13 -8.91
C LEU A 118 4.65 5.10 -9.98
N MET A 119 5.75 5.28 -10.72
CA MET A 119 6.13 4.41 -11.83
C MET A 119 7.03 3.23 -11.42
N SER A 120 7.57 3.22 -10.19
CA SER A 120 8.29 2.05 -9.69
C SER A 120 7.37 0.84 -9.67
N TYR A 121 7.83 -0.29 -10.18
CA TYR A 121 7.01 -1.50 -10.23
C TYR A 121 6.58 -1.99 -8.84
N TYR A 122 7.40 -1.73 -7.82
CA TYR A 122 7.08 -2.02 -6.43
C TYR A 122 5.82 -1.30 -5.94
N VAL A 123 5.58 -0.07 -6.36
CA VAL A 123 4.37 0.70 -5.98
C VAL A 123 3.27 0.50 -7.01
N PHE A 124 3.56 0.68 -8.30
CA PHE A 124 2.57 0.65 -9.37
C PHE A 124 1.76 -0.64 -9.39
N SER A 125 2.44 -1.80 -9.45
CA SER A 125 1.76 -3.10 -9.57
C SER A 125 0.91 -3.44 -8.34
N ASN A 126 1.29 -2.92 -7.18
CA ASN A 126 0.72 -3.27 -5.88
C ASN A 126 -0.43 -2.36 -5.47
N ASN A 127 -0.41 -1.10 -5.90
CA ASN A 127 -1.50 -0.16 -5.64
C ASN A 127 -2.83 -0.59 -6.29
N ILE A 128 -2.76 -1.48 -7.27
CA ILE A 128 -3.89 -2.02 -8.01
C ILE A 128 -4.78 -2.88 -7.11
N TYR A 129 -4.20 -3.64 -6.19
CA TYR A 129 -4.90 -4.74 -5.50
C TYR A 129 -5.39 -4.38 -4.10
N VAL A 130 -4.79 -3.39 -3.42
CA VAL A 130 -4.98 -3.25 -1.96
C VAL A 130 -5.39 -1.84 -1.52
N TRP A 131 -6.54 -1.38 -1.98
CA TRP A 131 -6.99 0.00 -1.77
C TRP A 131 -7.20 0.36 -0.29
N ARG A 132 -7.90 -0.50 0.45
CA ARG A 132 -8.20 -0.32 1.88
C ARG A 132 -6.95 -0.16 2.74
N SER A 133 -5.95 -0.99 2.52
CA SER A 133 -4.68 -0.92 3.26
C SER A 133 -3.91 0.36 2.95
N ILE A 134 -3.96 0.89 1.73
CA ILE A 134 -3.29 2.15 1.38
C ILE A 134 -3.96 3.32 2.11
N ILE A 135 -5.29 3.33 2.20
CA ILE A 135 -6.04 4.34 2.96
C ILE A 135 -5.67 4.27 4.45
N CYS A 136 -5.66 3.07 5.05
CA CYS A 136 -5.23 2.89 6.44
C CYS A 136 -3.77 3.31 6.66
N LEU A 137 -2.87 3.01 5.72
CA LEU A 137 -1.47 3.42 5.76
C LEU A 137 -1.32 4.94 5.73
N TYR A 138 -2.11 5.62 4.91
CA TYR A 138 -2.13 7.09 4.86
C TYR A 138 -2.52 7.69 6.21
N PHE A 139 -3.59 7.20 6.83
CA PHE A 139 -4.00 7.68 8.16
C PHE A 139 -2.97 7.36 9.25
N LEU A 140 -2.25 6.24 9.14
CA LEU A 140 -1.15 5.91 10.04
C LEU A 140 -0.04 6.97 9.94
N VAL A 141 0.36 7.31 8.72
CA VAL A 141 1.39 8.34 8.46
C VAL A 141 0.94 9.70 8.98
N LEU A 142 -0.30 10.11 8.74
CA LEU A 142 -0.86 11.35 9.28
C LEU A 142 -0.86 11.37 10.82
N MET A 143 -1.20 10.26 11.46
CA MET A 143 -1.18 10.10 12.91
C MET A 143 0.24 10.24 13.48
N ILE A 144 1.24 9.63 12.85
CA ILE A 144 2.64 9.68 13.29
C ILE A 144 3.17 11.11 13.29
N TYR A 145 2.93 11.85 12.21
CA TYR A 145 3.43 13.22 12.02
C TYR A 145 2.49 14.31 12.56
N SER A 146 1.41 13.93 13.24
CA SER A 146 0.52 14.90 13.88
C SER A 146 1.16 15.46 15.15
N LYS A 147 1.14 16.80 15.29
CA LYS A 147 1.68 17.50 16.47
C LYS A 147 0.74 17.42 17.69
N THR A 148 -0.57 17.30 17.48
CA THR A 148 -1.57 17.41 18.54
C THR A 148 -2.22 16.06 18.85
N LYS A 149 -2.44 15.76 20.14
CA LYS A 149 -3.11 14.53 20.60
C LYS A 149 -4.49 14.34 19.97
N TYR A 150 -5.28 15.41 19.86
CA TYR A 150 -6.62 15.37 19.27
C TYR A 150 -6.62 14.88 17.81
N LYS A 151 -5.77 15.48 16.95
CA LYS A 151 -5.62 15.02 15.55
C LYS A 151 -5.15 13.57 15.46
N LYS A 152 -4.30 13.09 16.39
CA LYS A 152 -3.91 11.66 16.41
C LYS A 152 -5.11 10.76 16.64
N ILE A 153 -5.98 11.10 17.60
CA ILE A 153 -7.20 10.35 17.88
C ILE A 153 -8.13 10.35 16.66
N ILE A 154 -8.29 11.50 15.98
CA ILE A 154 -9.08 11.56 14.74
C ILE A 154 -8.51 10.62 13.68
N PHE A 155 -7.21 10.67 13.41
CA PHE A 155 -6.60 9.80 12.39
C PHE A 155 -6.66 8.32 12.77
N ILE A 156 -6.63 7.98 14.07
CA ILE A 156 -6.89 6.61 14.54
C ILE A 156 -8.34 6.20 14.23
N GLY A 157 -9.31 7.04 14.58
CA GLY A 157 -10.72 6.79 14.30
C GLY A 157 -10.97 6.60 12.81
N LEU A 158 -10.44 7.48 11.97
CA LEU A 158 -10.55 7.38 10.51
C LEU A 158 -9.89 6.09 9.99
N GLY A 159 -8.67 5.76 10.43
CA GLY A 159 -8.00 4.53 10.02
C GLY A 159 -8.81 3.26 10.33
N LEU A 160 -9.44 3.20 11.52
CA LEU A 160 -10.28 2.09 11.95
C LEU A 160 -11.60 1.99 11.16
N LEU A 161 -12.19 3.12 10.76
CA LEU A 161 -13.43 3.12 9.97
C LEU A 161 -13.25 2.51 8.57
N PHE A 162 -12.04 2.61 8.01
CA PHE A 162 -11.76 2.08 6.67
C PHE A 162 -11.43 0.58 6.67
N HIS A 163 -10.59 0.10 7.60
CA HIS A 163 -10.24 -1.32 7.66
C HIS A 163 -9.52 -1.72 8.96
N TYR A 164 -9.70 -2.97 9.38
CA TYR A 164 -9.05 -3.53 10.58
C TYR A 164 -7.52 -3.67 10.43
N THR A 165 -6.97 -3.67 9.21
CA THR A 165 -5.50 -3.69 8.98
C THR A 165 -4.81 -2.49 9.60
N PHE A 166 -5.54 -1.40 9.88
CA PHE A 166 -5.01 -0.27 10.65
C PHE A 166 -4.51 -0.69 12.05
N ILE A 167 -5.19 -1.62 12.72
CA ILE A 167 -4.77 -2.14 14.02
C ILE A 167 -3.42 -2.84 13.90
N LEU A 168 -3.26 -3.68 12.87
CA LEU A 168 -2.00 -4.36 12.58
C LEU A 168 -0.87 -3.34 12.36
N PHE A 169 -1.12 -2.30 11.55
CA PHE A 169 -0.15 -1.23 11.32
C PHE A 169 0.23 -0.48 12.59
N LEU A 170 -0.74 -0.19 13.47
CA LEU A 170 -0.48 0.42 14.77
C LEU A 170 0.40 -0.46 15.65
N CYS A 171 0.07 -1.75 15.78
CA CYS A 171 0.82 -2.70 16.60
C CYS A 171 2.28 -2.78 16.15
N VAL A 172 2.51 -2.98 14.85
CA VAL A 172 3.87 -3.07 14.29
C VAL A 172 4.59 -1.72 14.39
N TYR A 173 3.90 -0.60 14.19
CA TYR A 173 4.47 0.73 14.38
C TYR A 173 4.98 0.93 15.81
N TYR A 174 4.18 0.59 16.84
CA TYR A 174 4.60 0.71 18.23
C TYR A 174 5.72 -0.26 18.58
N PHE A 175 5.68 -1.49 18.08
CA PHE A 175 6.80 -2.44 18.19
C PHE A 175 8.09 -1.81 17.62
N CYS A 176 8.04 -1.26 16.41
CA CYS A 176 9.17 -0.59 15.79
C CYS A 176 9.62 0.63 16.60
N ARG A 177 8.69 1.41 17.17
CA ARG A 177 8.98 2.63 17.92
C ARG A 177 9.69 2.34 19.26
N VAL A 178 9.23 1.33 19.99
CA VAL A 178 9.80 0.95 21.29
C VAL A 178 11.16 0.27 21.09
N ASN A 179 11.32 -0.50 20.02
CA ASN A 179 12.54 -1.22 19.75
C ASN A 179 13.64 -0.29 19.20
N LYS A 180 14.57 0.14 20.07
CA LYS A 180 15.67 1.06 19.73
C LYS A 180 16.93 0.37 19.16
N ILE A 181 16.86 -0.91 18.83
CA ILE A 181 18.03 -1.60 18.26
C ILE A 181 18.41 -1.04 16.88
N GLY A 182 19.71 -1.11 16.57
CA GLY A 182 20.24 -0.70 15.27
C GLY A 182 19.76 -1.61 14.14
N LYS A 183 19.93 -1.12 12.89
CA LYS A 183 19.47 -1.76 11.65
C LYS A 183 19.70 -3.27 11.59
N PHE A 184 20.95 -3.71 11.79
CA PHE A 184 21.34 -5.10 11.64
C PHE A 184 20.61 -6.02 12.64
N LYS A 185 20.58 -5.63 13.92
CA LYS A 185 19.84 -6.37 14.94
C LYS A 185 18.33 -6.39 14.65
N PHE A 186 17.79 -5.28 14.14
CA PHE A 186 16.38 -5.20 13.77
C PHE A 186 16.01 -6.15 12.64
N VAL A 187 16.88 -6.29 11.63
CA VAL A 187 16.69 -7.25 10.53
C VAL A 187 16.64 -8.68 11.08
N ILE A 188 17.57 -9.07 11.95
CA ILE A 188 17.58 -10.40 12.57
C ILE A 188 16.29 -10.65 13.36
N VAL A 189 15.88 -9.70 14.20
CA VAL A 189 14.63 -9.81 14.97
C VAL A 189 13.42 -9.93 14.04
N SER A 190 13.38 -9.15 12.96
CA SER A 190 12.29 -9.20 11.97
C SER A 190 12.23 -10.54 11.24
N ILE A 191 13.38 -11.13 10.90
CA ILE A 191 13.48 -12.47 10.32
C ILE A 191 12.90 -13.52 11.28
N ILE A 192 13.33 -13.51 12.54
CA ILE A 192 12.87 -14.48 13.55
C ILE A 192 11.35 -14.36 13.75
N ILE A 193 10.84 -13.15 13.93
CA ILE A 193 9.39 -12.93 14.11
C ILE A 193 8.62 -13.35 12.87
N SER A 194 9.10 -13.02 11.66
CA SER A 194 8.43 -13.37 10.41
C SER A 194 8.39 -14.88 10.20
N PHE A 195 9.47 -15.58 10.55
CA PHE A 195 9.50 -17.04 10.55
C PHE A 195 8.47 -17.63 11.53
N ILE A 196 8.39 -17.11 12.76
CA ILE A 196 7.40 -17.56 13.75
C ILE A 196 5.97 -17.32 13.24
N ILE A 197 5.68 -16.13 12.69
CA ILE A 197 4.36 -15.80 12.15
C ILE A 197 3.99 -16.72 10.98
N SER A 198 4.91 -16.93 10.03
CA SER A 198 4.67 -17.79 8.87
C SER A 198 4.38 -19.23 9.29
N ASN A 199 5.17 -19.78 10.23
CA ASN A 199 4.89 -21.09 10.81
C ASN A 199 3.53 -21.10 11.52
N PHE A 200 3.27 -20.14 12.41
CA PHE A 200 2.01 -20.09 13.15
C PHE A 200 0.78 -20.09 12.23
N LEU A 201 0.84 -19.31 11.13
CA LEU A 201 -0.23 -19.29 10.12
C LEU A 201 -0.36 -20.60 9.36
N TYR A 202 0.75 -21.32 9.12
CA TYR A 202 0.74 -22.65 8.51
C TYR A 202 0.07 -23.70 9.43
N TRP A 203 0.28 -23.60 10.74
CA TRP A 203 -0.28 -24.53 11.74
C TRP A 203 -1.74 -24.24 12.13
N MET A 204 -2.23 -23.02 11.91
CA MET A 204 -3.63 -22.69 12.20
C MET A 204 -4.57 -23.12 11.08
N SER A 205 -5.35 -24.18 11.33
CA SER A 205 -6.53 -24.56 10.52
C SER A 205 -7.63 -23.48 10.46
N TYR A 206 -7.55 -22.44 11.30
CA TYR A 206 -8.48 -21.31 11.40
C TYR A 206 -8.13 -20.11 10.52
N ALA A 207 -7.13 -20.20 9.63
CA ALA A 207 -6.80 -19.10 8.71
C ALA A 207 -7.97 -18.69 7.80
N SER A 208 -9.00 -19.52 7.65
CA SER A 208 -10.27 -19.18 6.98
C SER A 208 -11.01 -17.98 7.59
N LEU A 209 -10.79 -17.65 8.87
CA LEU A 209 -11.41 -16.46 9.51
C LEU A 209 -10.75 -15.13 9.15
N PHE A 210 -9.48 -15.14 8.74
CA PHE A 210 -8.76 -13.94 8.32
C PHE A 210 -8.90 -13.62 6.84
N VAL A 211 -9.57 -14.50 6.09
CA VAL A 211 -9.62 -14.46 4.64
C VAL A 211 -11.06 -14.56 4.17
N SER A 212 -11.50 -13.57 3.39
CA SER A 212 -12.78 -13.70 2.69
C SER A 212 -12.63 -14.73 1.57
N GLY A 213 -13.12 -15.95 1.76
CA GLY A 213 -13.47 -16.84 0.64
C GLY A 213 -12.87 -18.24 0.59
N GLY A 214 -12.89 -19.05 1.65
CA GLY A 214 -12.82 -20.53 1.50
C GLY A 214 -11.56 -21.25 2.01
N GLU A 215 -11.40 -22.52 1.62
CA GLU A 215 -10.39 -23.48 2.08
C GLU A 215 -8.94 -23.02 1.87
N LEU A 216 -8.02 -23.51 2.73
CA LEU A 216 -6.59 -23.19 2.70
C LEU A 216 -5.91 -23.40 1.32
N SER A 217 -6.46 -24.33 0.53
CA SER A 217 -6.01 -24.72 -0.82
C SER A 217 -6.17 -23.62 -1.87
N LEU A 218 -7.10 -22.68 -1.69
CA LEU A 218 -7.28 -21.51 -2.57
C LEU A 218 -6.15 -20.47 -2.45
N PHE A 219 -5.30 -20.59 -1.42
CA PHE A 219 -4.25 -19.61 -1.10
C PHE A 219 -2.83 -20.08 -1.41
N MET A 220 -2.67 -21.35 -1.77
CA MET A 220 -1.41 -21.89 -2.26
C MET A 220 -1.30 -21.57 -3.74
N SER A 221 -0.22 -20.93 -4.17
CA SER A 221 -0.08 -20.54 -5.58
C SER A 221 0.12 -21.72 -6.52
N GLN A 222 -0.37 -21.60 -7.74
CA GLN A 222 0.08 -22.42 -8.87
C GLN A 222 1.61 -22.26 -9.08
N ASP A 223 2.26 -23.28 -9.64
CA ASP A 223 3.71 -23.33 -9.81
C ASP A 223 4.28 -22.06 -10.52
N ASN A 224 5.44 -21.57 -10.05
CA ASN A 224 6.20 -20.36 -10.45
C ASN A 224 5.81 -18.98 -9.87
N GLU A 225 4.67 -18.85 -9.21
CA GLU A 225 4.21 -17.58 -8.63
C GLU A 225 5.01 -17.16 -7.37
N ALA A 226 5.43 -18.12 -6.54
CA ALA A 226 6.19 -17.87 -5.31
C ALA A 226 7.59 -17.29 -5.57
N LEU A 227 8.31 -17.82 -6.58
CA LEU A 227 9.64 -17.35 -6.96
C LEU A 227 9.60 -15.88 -7.40
N LYS A 228 8.58 -15.49 -8.17
CA LYS A 228 8.38 -14.10 -8.60
C LYS A 228 8.22 -13.17 -7.38
N ARG A 229 7.42 -13.56 -6.38
CA ARG A 229 7.23 -12.79 -5.14
C ARG A 229 8.52 -12.67 -4.33
N LEU A 230 9.30 -13.75 -4.23
CA LEU A 230 10.61 -13.75 -3.58
C LEU A 230 11.58 -12.80 -4.27
N ILE A 231 11.64 -12.80 -5.60
CA ILE A 231 12.50 -11.88 -6.36
C ILE A 231 12.07 -10.42 -6.13
N ILE A 232 10.77 -10.13 -6.21
CA ILE A 232 10.26 -8.76 -6.06
C ILE A 232 10.50 -8.26 -4.63
N SER A 233 10.11 -9.03 -3.62
CA SER A 233 10.30 -8.65 -2.22
C SER A 233 11.77 -8.63 -1.82
N GLY A 234 12.57 -9.58 -2.30
CA GLY A 234 14.01 -9.67 -2.02
C GLY A 234 14.81 -8.54 -2.66
N THR A 235 14.53 -8.19 -3.92
CA THR A 235 15.17 -7.04 -4.57
C THR A 235 14.81 -5.73 -3.89
N PHE A 236 13.56 -5.55 -3.47
CA PHE A 236 13.17 -4.37 -2.71
C PHE A 236 13.82 -4.31 -1.33
N LEU A 237 13.89 -5.44 -0.62
CA LEU A 237 14.59 -5.55 0.66
C LEU A 237 16.07 -5.16 0.50
N PHE A 238 16.73 -5.63 -0.56
CA PHE A 238 18.11 -5.25 -0.87
C PHE A 238 18.26 -3.73 -1.00
N LEU A 239 17.38 -3.06 -1.75
CA LEU A 239 17.39 -1.59 -1.87
C LEU A 239 17.20 -0.90 -0.52
N LEU A 240 16.27 -1.37 0.32
CA LEU A 240 16.07 -0.86 1.68
C LEU A 240 17.32 -1.03 2.55
N LEU A 241 18.01 -2.17 2.43
CA LEU A 241 19.22 -2.48 3.18
C LEU A 241 20.44 -1.65 2.74
N MET A 242 20.42 -1.05 1.56
CA MET A 242 21.51 -0.17 1.10
C MET A 242 21.41 1.26 1.65
N ILE A 243 20.25 1.71 2.11
CA ILE A 243 20.09 3.07 2.64
C ILE A 243 20.58 3.18 4.08
N ASN A 244 21.28 4.29 4.36
CA ASN A 244 21.64 4.70 5.72
C ASN A 244 20.77 5.88 6.17
N LEU A 245 19.95 5.65 7.19
CA LEU A 245 19.11 6.64 7.85
C LEU A 245 19.60 6.92 9.27
N GLU A 246 19.40 8.16 9.73
CA GLU A 246 19.69 8.55 11.11
C GLU A 246 18.63 7.99 12.06
N SER A 247 19.09 7.35 13.15
CA SER A 247 18.30 6.44 13.99
C SER A 247 17.26 7.08 14.91
N GLU A 248 17.16 8.41 14.95
CA GLU A 248 16.33 9.13 15.95
C GLU A 248 15.09 9.83 15.37
N THR A 249 14.81 9.66 14.08
CA THR A 249 13.68 10.33 13.42
C THR A 249 12.44 9.46 13.34
N ASN A 250 11.25 10.06 13.17
CA ASN A 250 10.04 9.30 12.81
C ASN A 250 10.24 8.50 11.51
N ASN A 251 11.09 8.99 10.59
CA ASN A 251 11.47 8.29 9.36
C ASN A 251 12.20 6.98 9.66
N TRP A 252 13.02 6.91 10.71
CA TRP A 252 13.65 5.67 11.16
C TRP A 252 12.62 4.62 11.62
N VAL A 253 11.58 5.05 12.34
CA VAL A 253 10.52 4.15 12.79
C VAL A 253 9.70 3.63 11.60
N LEU A 254 9.34 4.50 10.65
CA LEU A 254 8.67 4.10 9.42
C LEU A 254 9.54 3.22 8.52
N TYR A 255 10.85 3.44 8.54
CA TYR A 255 11.80 2.60 7.82
C TYR A 255 11.85 1.18 8.41
N LYS A 256 11.89 1.05 9.74
CA LYS A 256 11.76 -0.24 10.42
C LYS A 256 10.43 -0.93 10.11
N LEU A 257 9.34 -0.16 10.07
CA LEU A 257 8.02 -0.67 9.66
C LEU A 257 8.04 -1.23 8.23
N SER A 258 8.63 -0.49 7.28
CA SER A 258 8.81 -0.94 5.89
C SER A 258 9.69 -2.19 5.79
N LEU A 259 10.82 -2.23 6.50
CA LEU A 259 11.68 -3.41 6.56
C LEU A 259 10.95 -4.63 7.10
N PHE A 260 10.23 -4.47 8.21
CA PHE A 260 9.49 -5.56 8.85
C PHE A 260 8.47 -6.16 7.89
N PHE A 261 7.65 -5.33 7.25
CA PHE A 261 6.66 -5.80 6.28
C PHE A 261 7.31 -6.41 5.04
N CYS A 262 8.43 -5.86 4.55
CA CYS A 262 9.15 -6.43 3.42
C CYS A 262 9.69 -7.84 3.74
N ILE A 263 10.25 -8.03 4.94
CA ILE A 263 10.74 -9.33 5.41
C ILE A 263 9.56 -10.29 5.61
N LEU A 264 8.49 -9.85 6.25
CA LEU A 264 7.29 -10.66 6.45
C LEU A 264 6.69 -11.13 5.11
N SER A 265 6.66 -10.27 4.09
CA SER A 265 6.22 -10.64 2.74
C SER A 265 7.03 -11.80 2.14
N ILE A 266 8.35 -11.82 2.36
CA ILE A 266 9.24 -12.89 1.90
C ILE A 266 8.88 -14.22 2.59
N PHE A 267 8.66 -14.19 3.91
CA PHE A 267 8.29 -15.40 4.67
C PHE A 267 6.87 -15.90 4.38
N LEU A 268 6.02 -15.05 3.80
CA LEU A 268 4.67 -15.40 3.38
C LEU A 268 4.59 -15.70 1.88
N CYS A 269 5.72 -15.87 1.16
CA CYS A 269 5.72 -15.99 -0.30
C CYS A 269 4.87 -17.12 -0.86
N ASP A 270 4.60 -18.17 -0.09
CA ASP A 270 3.73 -19.28 -0.50
C ASP A 270 2.24 -18.91 -0.40
N ASN A 271 1.89 -17.97 0.49
CA ASN A 271 0.56 -17.38 0.58
C ASN A 271 0.49 -16.09 -0.25
N TRP A 272 0.02 -16.21 -1.49
CA TRP A 272 0.07 -15.11 -2.46
C TRP A 272 -0.70 -13.87 -1.99
N GLN A 273 -1.89 -14.02 -1.39
CA GLN A 273 -2.71 -12.90 -0.94
C GLN A 273 -2.06 -12.14 0.21
N LEU A 274 -1.58 -12.86 1.23
CA LEU A 274 -0.97 -12.23 2.41
C LEU A 274 0.39 -11.62 2.08
N SER A 275 1.21 -12.29 1.28
CA SER A 275 2.51 -11.77 0.82
C SER A 275 2.33 -10.39 0.17
N TRP A 276 1.45 -10.29 -0.83
CA TRP A 276 1.20 -9.02 -1.52
C TRP A 276 0.61 -7.94 -0.62
N ARG A 277 -0.39 -8.29 0.20
CA ARG A 277 -1.05 -7.32 1.10
C ARG A 277 -0.12 -6.74 2.15
N VAL A 278 0.91 -7.49 2.57
CA VAL A 278 1.97 -7.01 3.46
C VAL A 278 3.06 -6.28 2.67
N PHE A 279 3.36 -6.69 1.44
CA PHE A 279 4.35 -6.02 0.60
C PHE A 279 3.94 -4.60 0.20
N VAL A 280 2.67 -4.36 -0.14
CA VAL A 280 2.17 -3.03 -0.57
C VAL A 280 2.56 -1.89 0.40
N PRO A 281 2.24 -1.97 1.71
CA PRO A 281 2.65 -0.92 2.65
C PRO A 281 4.17 -0.83 2.81
N ALA A 282 4.90 -1.95 2.67
CA ALA A 282 6.36 -1.93 2.67
C ALA A 282 6.90 -1.12 1.48
N ALA A 283 6.38 -1.38 0.28
CA ALA A 283 6.77 -0.75 -0.96
C ALA A 283 6.50 0.76 -0.96
N ILE A 284 5.30 1.18 -0.53
CA ILE A 284 4.92 2.59 -0.46
C ILE A 284 5.80 3.34 0.55
N LEU A 285 5.86 2.87 1.79
CA LEU A 285 6.68 3.53 2.82
C LEU A 285 8.15 3.52 2.43
N GLY A 286 8.66 2.37 2.00
CA GLY A 286 10.04 2.17 1.66
C GLY A 286 10.47 3.07 0.51
N THR A 287 9.72 3.10 -0.58
CA THR A 287 10.01 3.95 -1.74
C THR A 287 9.92 5.43 -1.38
N ALA A 288 8.92 5.83 -0.59
CA ALA A 288 8.81 7.20 -0.11
C ALA A 288 10.00 7.63 0.78
N ILE A 289 10.46 6.75 1.67
CA ILE A 289 11.61 6.99 2.54
C ILE A 289 12.91 7.04 1.73
N ILE A 290 13.09 6.11 0.80
CA ILE A 290 14.23 6.09 -0.12
C ILE A 290 14.29 7.45 -0.82
N LEU A 291 13.24 7.80 -1.56
CA LEU A 291 13.23 8.99 -2.41
C LEU A 291 13.35 10.31 -1.62
N SER A 292 12.83 10.36 -0.39
CA SER A 292 12.98 11.55 0.46
C SER A 292 14.38 11.69 1.08
N ASN A 293 15.19 10.63 1.12
CA ASN A 293 16.50 10.63 1.78
C ASN A 293 17.69 10.34 0.85
N ILE A 294 17.48 10.27 -0.48
CA ILE A 294 18.57 10.03 -1.44
C ILE A 294 19.66 11.10 -1.31
N LYS A 295 20.89 10.65 -1.09
CA LYS A 295 22.11 11.45 -1.19
C LYS A 295 22.89 11.02 -2.44
N LYS A 296 23.86 11.84 -2.88
CA LYS A 296 24.72 11.52 -4.06
C LYS A 296 25.37 10.13 -3.99
N LYS A 297 25.66 9.63 -2.79
CA LYS A 297 26.26 8.31 -2.56
C LYS A 297 25.30 7.13 -2.74
N ASP A 298 24.00 7.38 -2.84
CA ASP A 298 22.96 6.35 -2.95
C ASP A 298 22.57 6.08 -4.42
N SER A 299 23.51 6.30 -5.35
CA SER A 299 23.29 6.19 -6.81
C SER A 299 22.80 4.81 -7.24
N VAL A 300 23.30 3.75 -6.60
CA VAL A 300 22.86 2.36 -6.86
C VAL A 300 21.40 2.16 -6.49
N VAL A 301 20.94 2.75 -5.39
CA VAL A 301 19.55 2.62 -4.94
C VAL A 301 18.61 3.36 -5.89
N LEU A 302 19.00 4.57 -6.31
CA LEU A 302 18.26 5.34 -7.31
C LEU A 302 18.19 4.60 -8.66
N LEU A 303 19.30 3.98 -9.08
CA LEU A 303 19.33 3.15 -10.29
C LEU A 303 18.36 1.96 -10.16
N GLY A 304 18.35 1.27 -9.02
CA GLY A 304 17.43 0.16 -8.75
C GLY A 304 15.95 0.57 -8.87
N ILE A 305 15.56 1.70 -8.27
CA ILE A 305 14.19 2.23 -8.43
C ILE A 305 13.91 2.60 -9.89
N THR A 306 14.87 3.21 -10.57
CA THR A 306 14.69 3.61 -11.98
C THR A 306 14.53 2.41 -12.90
N LEU A 307 15.34 1.36 -12.72
CA LEU A 307 15.23 0.11 -13.48
C LEU A 307 13.91 -0.62 -13.20
N SER A 308 13.36 -0.47 -11.98
CA SER A 308 12.04 -1.02 -11.66
C SER A 308 10.90 -0.40 -12.46
N ILE A 309 11.11 0.69 -13.20
CA ILE A 309 10.08 1.27 -14.07
C ILE A 309 9.89 0.44 -15.35
N ILE A 310 10.92 -0.28 -15.82
CA ILE A 310 10.85 -1.09 -17.05
C ILE A 310 9.69 -2.11 -17.00
N PRO A 311 9.55 -2.95 -15.94
CA PRO A 311 8.41 -3.85 -15.84
C PRO A 311 7.06 -3.12 -15.69
N THR A 312 7.02 -1.91 -15.12
CA THR A 312 5.80 -1.07 -15.11
C THR A 312 5.38 -0.66 -16.51
N PHE A 313 6.30 -0.19 -17.35
CA PHE A 313 5.98 0.15 -18.74
C PHE A 313 5.50 -1.05 -19.53
N ARG A 314 6.12 -2.23 -19.33
CA ARG A 314 5.65 -3.47 -19.94
C ARG A 314 4.21 -3.80 -19.52
N LEU A 315 3.89 -3.63 -18.23
CA LEU A 315 2.54 -3.87 -17.72
C LEU A 315 1.52 -2.90 -18.32
N ILE A 316 1.83 -1.60 -18.34
CA ILE A 316 0.99 -0.56 -18.95
C ILE A 316 0.76 -0.85 -20.44
N PHE A 317 1.82 -1.19 -21.17
CA PHE A 317 1.75 -1.52 -22.60
C PHE A 317 0.81 -2.72 -22.84
N ASN A 318 0.97 -3.80 -22.06
CA ASN A 318 0.10 -4.97 -22.17
C ASN A 318 -1.36 -4.60 -21.91
N LEU A 319 -1.64 -3.84 -20.83
CA LEU A 319 -2.99 -3.41 -20.48
C LEU A 319 -3.63 -2.48 -21.52
N LEU A 320 -2.86 -1.67 -22.23
CA LEU A 320 -3.42 -0.76 -23.23
C LEU A 320 -3.62 -1.41 -24.60
N ILE A 321 -2.76 -2.35 -24.99
CA ILE A 321 -2.69 -2.84 -26.38
C ILE A 321 -3.13 -4.29 -26.52
N LEU A 322 -2.72 -5.17 -25.59
CA LEU A 322 -2.98 -6.60 -25.69
C LEU A 322 -4.26 -7.03 -24.96
N GLY A 323 -4.83 -6.14 -24.15
CA GLY A 323 -5.90 -6.49 -23.21
C GLY A 323 -5.34 -7.16 -21.95
N HIS A 324 -6.24 -7.43 -21.00
CA HIS A 324 -5.89 -8.23 -19.83
C HIS A 324 -5.45 -9.64 -20.28
N PRO A 325 -4.24 -10.12 -19.93
CA PRO A 325 -3.86 -11.51 -20.18
C PRO A 325 -4.72 -12.48 -19.36
#